data_AF-A0A1I8EQY0-F1
#
_entry.id   AF-A0A1I8EQY0-F1
#
_cell.length_a   1.000
_cell.length_b   1.000
_cell.length_c   1.000
_cell.angle_alpha   90.00
_cell.angle_beta   90.00
_cell.angle_gamma   90.00
#
_symmetry.space_group_name_H-M   'P 1'
#
loop_
_entity.id
_entity.type
_entity.pdbx_description
1 polymer ?
#
loop_
_entity_poly.entity_id
_entity_poly.type
_entity_poly.pdbx_seq_one_letter_code
_entity_poly.pdbx_strand_id
1 'polypeptide(L)'
;VLLLCLLILFQKNQRKDEFDHFQKSHEIKTYFEKLVQAINESPNLKWKAKYNPFGIRSEKPDIMFNKISLNDKSNIINKKLIDDIYKFHESNLMKQHIRKLSDFPASELPDEFDARRKWPLCPSIHNVPNQGGCGSCYLWCMYWR
;
A
#
# COMPACT_ATOMS: atom_id res chain seq x y z
N VAL A 1 -11.07 -45.31 22.23
CA VAL A 1 -11.35 -44.29 23.28
C VAL A 1 -10.39 -43.11 23.21
N LEU A 2 -9.06 -43.31 23.27
CA LEU A 2 -8.08 -42.22 23.18
C LEU A 2 -8.19 -41.36 21.91
N LEU A 3 -8.37 -41.99 20.73
CA LEU A 3 -8.51 -41.28 19.46
C LEU A 3 -9.75 -40.36 19.42
N LEU A 4 -10.86 -40.81 20.00
CA LEU A 4 -12.09 -40.03 20.12
C LEU A 4 -11.92 -38.84 21.07
N CYS A 5 -11.24 -39.02 22.21
CA CYS A 5 -10.93 -37.92 23.13
C CYS A 5 -10.03 -36.87 22.47
N LEU A 6 -9.01 -37.29 21.70
CA LEU A 6 -8.14 -36.37 20.96
C LEU A 6 -8.90 -35.57 19.89
N LEU A 7 -9.82 -36.21 19.16
CA LEU A 7 -10.67 -35.53 18.18
C LEU A 7 -11.60 -34.50 18.84
N ILE A 8 -12.20 -34.84 19.98
CA ILE A 8 -13.07 -33.91 20.74
C ILE A 8 -12.28 -32.71 21.27
N LEU A 9 -11.07 -32.95 21.80
CA LEU A 9 -10.19 -31.88 22.27
C LEU A 9 -9.74 -30.98 21.11
N PHE A 10 -9.36 -31.57 19.97
CA PHE A 10 -9.00 -30.83 18.77
C PHE A 10 -10.16 -29.95 18.28
N GLN A 11 -11.38 -30.49 18.18
CA GLN A 11 -12.55 -29.70 17.79
C GLN A 11 -12.93 -28.61 18.80
N LYS A 12 -12.74 -28.85 20.10
CA LYS A 12 -12.92 -27.81 21.12
C LYS A 12 -11.88 -26.69 20.97
N ASN A 13 -10.62 -27.04 20.66
CA ASN A 13 -9.57 -26.05 20.45
C ASN A 13 -9.84 -25.22 19.20
N GLN A 14 -10.19 -25.86 18.07
CA GLN A 14 -10.55 -25.16 16.84
C GLN A 14 -11.69 -24.15 17.04
N ARG A 15 -12.76 -24.55 17.75
CA ARG A 15 -13.87 -23.63 18.07
C ARG A 15 -13.45 -22.49 18.98
N LYS A 16 -12.51 -22.72 19.90
CA LYS A 16 -11.96 -21.67 20.77
C LYS A 16 -11.12 -20.70 19.94
N ASP A 17 -10.26 -21.20 19.06
CA ASP A 17 -9.42 -20.38 18.18
C ASP A 17 -10.29 -19.50 17.24
N GLU A 18 -11.38 -20.06 16.69
CA GLU A 18 -12.36 -19.31 15.90
C GLU A 18 -13.08 -18.23 16.71
N PHE A 19 -13.51 -18.55 17.93
CA PHE A 19 -14.18 -17.61 18.82
C PHE A 19 -13.25 -16.45 19.21
N ASP A 20 -12.01 -16.76 19.58
CA ASP A 20 -11.00 -15.75 19.96
C ASP A 20 -10.66 -14.84 18.77
N HIS A 21 -10.55 -15.39 17.56
CA HIS A 21 -10.35 -14.61 16.33
C HIS A 21 -11.55 -13.70 16.02
N PHE A 22 -12.78 -14.21 16.15
CA PHE A 22 -14.00 -13.42 15.95
C PHE A 22 -14.07 -12.24 16.93
N GLN A 23 -13.82 -12.50 18.22
CA GLN A 23 -13.84 -11.48 19.25
C GLN A 23 -12.80 -10.38 18.98
N LYS A 24 -11.57 -10.77 18.63
CA LYS A 24 -10.50 -9.84 18.25
C LYS A 24 -10.87 -8.99 17.04
N SER A 25 -11.47 -9.61 16.01
CA SER A 25 -11.94 -8.90 14.82
C SER A 25 -13.04 -7.87 15.16
N HIS A 26 -13.97 -8.24 16.06
CA HIS A 26 -15.03 -7.35 16.51
C HIS A 26 -14.49 -6.15 17.30
N GLU A 27 -13.52 -6.38 18.20
CA GLU A 27 -12.87 -5.31 18.96
C GLU A 27 -12.12 -4.33 18.05
N ILE A 28 -11.35 -4.84 17.09
CA ILE A 28 -10.63 -4.02 16.10
C ILE A 28 -11.61 -3.19 15.28
N LYS A 29 -12.68 -3.81 14.76
CA LYS A 29 -13.72 -3.11 14.00
C LYS A 29 -14.34 -1.97 14.84
N THR A 30 -14.75 -2.28 16.07
CA THR A 30 -15.37 -1.31 16.97
C THR A 30 -14.44 -0.13 17.26
N TYR A 31 -13.14 -0.38 17.45
CA TYR A 31 -12.15 0.66 17.61
C TYR A 31 -12.07 1.60 16.40
N PHE A 32 -11.98 1.04 15.19
CA PHE A 32 -11.92 1.86 13.97
C PHE A 32 -13.23 2.60 13.69
N GLU A 33 -14.38 2.01 14.00
CA GLU A 33 -15.68 2.69 13.86
C GLU A 33 -15.78 3.93 14.77
N LYS A 34 -15.28 3.85 16.00
CA LYS A 34 -15.18 5.02 16.91
C LYS A 34 -14.27 6.11 16.35
N LEU A 35 -13.14 5.74 15.74
CA LEU A 35 -12.25 6.71 15.07
C LEU A 35 -12.93 7.37 13.88
N VAL A 36 -13.62 6.58 13.05
CA VAL A 36 -14.37 7.09 11.89
C VAL A 36 -15.44 8.08 12.34
N GLN A 37 -16.14 7.78 13.42
CA GLN A 37 -17.12 8.69 14.01
C GLN A 37 -16.47 10.00 14.46
N ALA A 38 -15.41 9.94 15.27
CA ALA A 38 -14.71 11.13 15.77
C ALA A 38 -14.17 12.02 14.63
N ILE A 39 -13.66 11.42 13.55
CA ILE A 39 -13.24 12.15 12.37
C ILE A 39 -14.44 12.87 11.75
N ASN A 40 -15.54 12.17 11.50
CA ASN A 40 -16.70 12.72 10.79
C ASN A 40 -17.46 13.80 11.60
N GLU A 41 -17.29 13.85 12.91
CA GLU A 41 -17.85 14.88 13.79
C GLU A 41 -17.06 16.20 13.75
N SER A 42 -15.87 16.22 13.14
CA SER A 42 -15.04 17.43 13.05
C SER A 42 -15.65 18.48 12.12
N PRO A 43 -15.60 19.79 12.46
CA PRO A 43 -16.12 20.84 11.60
C PRO A 43 -15.27 21.03 10.34
N ASN A 44 -15.90 21.50 9.25
CA ASN A 44 -15.24 21.88 7.99
C ASN A 44 -14.48 20.76 7.25
N LEU A 45 -14.93 19.51 7.38
CA LEU A 45 -14.37 18.40 6.63
C LEU A 45 -14.69 18.50 5.14
N LYS A 46 -13.66 18.32 4.29
CA LYS A 46 -13.79 18.21 2.83
C LYS A 46 -13.94 16.75 2.34
N TRP A 47 -13.89 15.79 3.26
CA TRP A 47 -13.91 14.36 2.98
C TRP A 47 -14.71 13.64 4.07
N LYS A 48 -15.15 12.41 3.78
CA LYS A 48 -15.89 11.55 4.72
C LYS A 48 -15.10 10.29 5.01
N ALA A 49 -14.99 9.93 6.28
CA ALA A 49 -14.40 8.68 6.72
C ALA A 49 -15.43 7.54 6.67
N LYS A 50 -14.97 6.34 6.31
CA LYS A 50 -15.72 5.09 6.42
C LYS A 50 -14.76 3.97 6.83
N TYR A 51 -15.23 3.05 7.66
CA TYR A 51 -14.47 1.86 8.02
C TYR A 51 -14.10 1.04 6.77
N ASN A 52 -12.82 0.71 6.64
CA ASN A 52 -12.28 -0.10 5.55
C ASN A 52 -11.65 -1.38 6.11
N PRO A 53 -12.26 -2.57 5.91
CA PRO A 53 -11.71 -3.83 6.42
C PRO A 53 -10.37 -4.21 5.79
N PHE A 54 -10.08 -3.73 4.58
CA PHE A 54 -8.79 -3.96 3.90
C PHE A 54 -7.67 -3.04 4.40
N GLY A 55 -7.99 -2.03 5.22
CA GLY A 55 -7.02 -1.11 5.83
C GLY A 55 -6.38 -1.66 7.11
N ILE A 56 -6.80 -2.82 7.58
CA ILE A 56 -6.26 -3.45 8.79
C ILE A 56 -4.96 -4.17 8.43
N ARG A 57 -3.85 -3.75 9.04
CA ARG A 57 -2.57 -4.45 8.90
C ARG A 57 -2.67 -5.86 9.50
N SER A 58 -2.12 -6.83 8.77
CA SER A 58 -1.90 -8.18 9.29
C SER A 58 -1.00 -8.12 10.53
N GLU A 59 -1.28 -8.96 11.53
CA GLU A 59 -0.44 -9.13 12.72
C GLU A 59 0.93 -9.73 12.41
N LYS A 60 1.06 -10.40 11.25
CA LYS A 60 2.36 -10.86 10.78
C LYS A 60 3.16 -9.63 10.33
N PRO A 61 4.31 -9.32 10.96
CA PRO A 61 5.12 -8.19 10.56
C PRO A 61 5.47 -8.31 9.08
N ASP A 62 5.50 -7.20 8.35
CA ASP A 62 5.98 -7.14 6.96
C ASP A 62 7.45 -7.63 6.94
N ILE A 63 7.64 -8.93 6.73
CA ILE A 63 8.95 -9.61 6.80
C ILE A 63 9.91 -9.04 5.75
N MET A 64 9.38 -8.34 4.74
CA MET A 64 10.13 -7.86 3.59
C MET A 64 10.84 -6.51 3.80
N PHE A 65 10.36 -5.61 4.67
CA PHE A 65 10.94 -4.26 4.80
C PHE A 65 11.85 -4.06 5.99
N ASN A 66 11.67 -4.80 7.07
CA ASN A 66 12.54 -4.69 8.24
C ASN A 66 13.96 -5.27 8.01
N LYS A 67 14.22 -5.88 6.85
CA LYS A 67 15.54 -6.44 6.49
C LYS A 67 16.36 -5.59 5.52
N ILE A 68 15.79 -4.55 4.91
CA ILE A 68 16.59 -3.63 4.08
C ILE A 68 17.15 -2.55 5.00
N SER A 69 18.20 -2.91 5.74
CA SER A 69 19.03 -1.90 6.38
C SER A 69 19.72 -1.12 5.27
N LEU A 70 19.34 0.15 5.09
CA LEU A 70 20.03 1.08 4.19
C LEU A 70 21.51 1.29 4.58
N ASN A 71 21.91 0.83 5.76
CA ASN A 71 23.29 0.83 6.25
C ASN A 71 24.07 -0.44 5.89
N ASP A 72 23.43 -1.44 5.29
CA ASP A 72 24.10 -2.67 4.88
C ASP A 72 24.86 -2.43 3.55
N LYS A 73 26.04 -1.83 3.68
CA LYS A 73 26.99 -1.52 2.60
C LYS A 73 27.50 -2.76 1.83
N SER A 74 27.08 -3.97 2.22
CA SER A 74 27.51 -5.24 1.64
C SER A 74 26.82 -5.61 0.32
N ASN A 75 25.68 -4.97 -0.02
CA ASN A 75 24.97 -5.26 -1.27
C ASN A 75 25.53 -4.44 -2.45
N ILE A 76 26.56 -4.98 -3.11
CA ILE A 76 27.20 -4.43 -4.32
C ILE A 76 26.19 -4.12 -5.43
N ILE A 77 25.13 -4.93 -5.54
CA ILE A 77 24.02 -4.74 -6.50
C ILE A 77 23.27 -3.43 -6.23
N ASN A 78 23.02 -3.11 -4.95
CA ASN A 78 22.34 -1.87 -4.57
C ASN A 78 23.22 -0.65 -4.87
N LYS A 79 24.53 -0.72 -4.61
CA LYS A 79 25.44 0.39 -4.92
C LYS A 79 25.49 0.72 -6.41
N LYS A 80 25.67 -0.30 -7.27
CA LYS A 80 25.71 -0.09 -8.73
C LYS A 80 24.40 0.47 -9.27
N LEU A 81 23.26 -0.09 -8.83
CA LEU A 81 21.94 0.39 -9.23
C LEU A 81 21.75 1.87 -8.85
N ILE A 82 22.12 2.23 -7.63
CA ILE A 82 22.02 3.61 -7.14
C ILE A 82 22.95 4.55 -7.92
N ASP A 83 24.20 4.14 -8.19
CA ASP A 83 25.15 4.92 -9.01
C ASP A 83 24.62 5.13 -10.44
N ASP A 84 24.00 4.11 -11.04
CA ASP A 84 23.42 4.20 -12.39
C ASP A 84 22.19 5.13 -12.42
N ILE A 85 21.35 5.10 -11.38
CA ILE A 85 20.23 6.06 -11.21
C ILE A 85 20.77 7.49 -11.12
N TYR A 86 21.82 7.72 -10.30
CA TYR A 86 22.44 9.04 -10.18
C TYR A 86 23.02 9.53 -11.50
N LYS A 87 23.78 8.68 -12.22
CA LYS A 87 24.32 9.03 -13.54
C LYS A 87 23.23 9.37 -14.55
N PHE A 88 22.14 8.60 -14.58
CA PHE A 88 21.01 8.89 -15.45
C PHE A 88 20.36 10.23 -15.11
N HIS A 89 20.16 10.51 -13.82
CA HIS A 89 19.58 11.77 -13.36
C HIS A 89 20.46 12.98 -13.71
N GLU A 90 21.78 12.81 -13.65
CA GLU A 90 22.76 13.83 -14.04
C GLU A 90 22.95 13.98 -15.55
N SER A 91 22.37 13.08 -16.36
CA SER A 91 22.52 13.12 -17.81
C SER A 91 21.88 14.37 -18.42
N ASN A 92 22.45 14.84 -19.53
CA ASN A 92 21.89 15.98 -20.28
C ASN A 92 20.47 15.70 -20.77
N LEU A 93 20.14 14.44 -21.11
CA LEU A 93 18.80 14.04 -21.52
C LEU A 93 17.78 14.28 -20.39
N MET A 94 18.08 13.84 -19.17
CA MET A 94 17.20 14.07 -18.03
C MET A 94 17.11 15.57 -17.72
N LYS A 95 18.23 16.29 -17.69
CA LYS A 95 18.26 17.74 -17.46
C LYS A 95 17.41 18.50 -18.47
N GLN A 96 17.49 18.16 -19.76
CA GLN A 96 16.66 18.75 -20.81
C GLN A 96 15.19 18.38 -20.66
N HIS A 97 14.88 17.14 -20.32
CA HIS A 97 13.50 16.70 -20.06
C HIS A 97 12.87 17.48 -18.91
N ILE A 98 13.58 17.63 -17.79
CA ILE A 98 13.12 18.41 -16.63
C ILE A 98 12.91 19.88 -17.00
N ARG A 99 13.83 20.48 -17.77
CA ARG A 99 13.65 21.86 -18.27
C ARG A 99 12.39 21.98 -19.11
N LYS A 100 12.19 21.08 -20.08
CA LYS A 100 10.98 21.07 -20.92
C LYS A 100 9.69 21.00 -20.10
N LEU A 101 9.67 20.20 -19.04
CA LEU A 101 8.51 20.10 -18.13
C LEU A 101 8.34 21.38 -17.31
N SER A 102 9.44 21.96 -16.81
CA SER A 102 9.42 23.19 -16.00
C SER A 102 9.03 24.43 -16.81
N ASP A 103 9.42 24.48 -18.08
CA ASP A 103 9.14 25.59 -18.99
C ASP A 103 7.74 25.47 -19.63
N PHE A 104 7.01 24.37 -19.36
CA PHE A 104 5.66 24.18 -19.87
C PHE A 104 4.71 25.21 -19.24
N PRO A 105 3.99 26.00 -20.05
CA PRO A 105 3.17 27.09 -19.53
C PRO A 105 1.96 26.56 -18.76
N ALA A 106 1.83 26.96 -17.49
CA ALA A 106 0.73 26.53 -16.64
C ALA A 106 -0.66 26.90 -17.20
N SER A 107 -0.75 27.97 -18.00
CA SER A 107 -1.98 28.38 -18.71
C SER A 107 -2.47 27.38 -19.75
N GLU A 108 -1.62 26.46 -20.20
CA GLU A 108 -2.01 25.37 -21.11
C GLU A 108 -2.46 24.11 -20.35
N LEU A 109 -2.32 24.07 -19.02
CA LEU A 109 -2.84 22.97 -18.21
C LEU A 109 -4.36 23.10 -18.05
N PRO A 110 -5.12 22.00 -18.16
CA PRO A 110 -6.55 22.02 -17.92
C PRO A 110 -6.86 22.17 -16.41
N ASP A 111 -7.98 22.80 -16.08
CA ASP A 111 -8.46 22.93 -14.69
C ASP A 111 -8.73 21.55 -14.06
N GLU A 112 -9.16 20.58 -14.86
CA GLU A 112 -9.38 19.19 -14.46
C GLU A 112 -8.76 18.22 -15.46
N PHE A 113 -8.13 17.16 -14.95
CA PHE A 113 -7.53 16.10 -15.76
C PHE A 113 -7.78 14.72 -15.15
N ASP A 114 -8.24 13.79 -15.97
CA ASP A 114 -8.33 12.36 -15.63
C ASP A 114 -7.70 11.55 -16.76
N ALA A 115 -6.61 10.84 -16.44
CA ALA A 115 -5.88 10.00 -17.40
C ALA A 115 -6.80 8.96 -18.06
N ARG A 116 -7.75 8.40 -17.31
CA ARG A 116 -8.71 7.38 -17.79
C ARG A 116 -9.63 7.93 -18.88
N ARG A 117 -9.97 9.22 -18.79
CA ARG A 117 -10.77 9.91 -19.80
C ARG A 117 -9.93 10.28 -21.03
N LYS A 118 -8.65 10.63 -20.83
CA LYS A 118 -7.74 11.00 -21.91
C LYS A 118 -7.31 9.81 -22.76
N TRP A 119 -7.08 8.65 -22.14
CA TRP A 119 -6.63 7.42 -22.80
C TRP A 119 -7.55 6.21 -22.50
N PRO A 120 -8.81 6.25 -22.93
CA PRO A 120 -9.81 5.26 -22.53
C PRO A 120 -9.54 3.85 -23.09
N LEU A 121 -8.71 3.73 -24.12
CA LEU A 121 -8.33 2.45 -24.73
C LEU A 121 -7.12 1.79 -24.06
N CYS A 122 -6.59 2.38 -22.99
CA CYS A 122 -5.49 1.82 -22.21
C CYS A 122 -6.07 1.13 -20.95
N PRO A 123 -6.36 -0.18 -20.97
CA PRO A 123 -7.00 -0.85 -19.83
C PRO A 123 -6.13 -0.85 -18.57
N SER A 124 -4.80 -0.72 -18.73
CA SER A 124 -3.88 -0.57 -17.60
C SER A 124 -4.38 0.54 -16.69
N ILE A 125 -4.56 1.79 -17.14
CA ILE A 125 -4.86 2.97 -16.29
C ILE A 125 -6.20 2.92 -15.55
N HIS A 126 -7.04 1.92 -15.82
CA HIS A 126 -8.28 1.67 -15.09
C HIS A 126 -8.11 0.68 -13.93
N ASN A 127 -7.01 -0.07 -13.91
CA ASN A 127 -6.79 -1.14 -12.94
C ASN A 127 -6.28 -0.59 -11.60
N VAL A 128 -6.84 -1.09 -10.49
CA VAL A 128 -6.39 -0.74 -9.13
C VAL A 128 -5.74 -1.99 -8.51
N PRO A 129 -4.41 -2.07 -8.44
CA PRO A 129 -3.71 -3.26 -7.95
C PRO A 129 -3.79 -3.38 -6.42
N ASN A 130 -3.77 -4.62 -5.93
CA ASN A 130 -3.70 -4.92 -4.50
C ASN A 130 -2.33 -5.51 -4.15
N GLN A 131 -1.56 -4.79 -3.34
CA GLN A 131 -0.22 -5.20 -2.91
C GLN A 131 -0.22 -6.30 -1.82
N GLY A 132 -1.37 -6.59 -1.19
CA GLY A 132 -1.46 -7.46 -0.02
C GLY A 132 -0.55 -7.01 1.15
N GLY A 133 -0.19 -7.96 2.03
CA GLY A 133 0.72 -7.73 3.17
C GLY A 133 2.21 -7.80 2.80
N CYS A 134 2.58 -7.34 1.60
CA CYS A 134 3.92 -7.48 1.05
C CYS A 134 4.74 -6.19 1.11
N GLY A 135 4.13 -5.05 1.48
CA GLY A 135 4.73 -3.70 1.52
C GLY A 135 5.30 -3.16 0.18
N SER A 136 5.08 -3.86 -0.94
CA SER A 136 5.68 -3.61 -2.25
C SER A 136 5.11 -2.42 -3.03
N CYS A 137 4.58 -1.41 -2.34
CA CYS A 137 3.92 -0.25 -2.97
C CYS A 137 4.83 0.48 -3.96
N TYR A 138 6.12 0.60 -3.65
CA TYR A 138 7.11 1.26 -4.51
C TYR A 138 7.23 0.56 -5.87
N LEU A 139 7.18 -0.78 -5.89
CA LEU A 139 7.31 -1.58 -7.10
C LEU A 139 6.07 -1.42 -7.97
N TRP A 140 4.87 -1.49 -7.36
CA TRP A 140 3.62 -1.26 -8.07
C TRP A 140 3.54 0.13 -8.68
N CYS A 141 3.98 1.19 -7.98
CA CYS A 141 4.05 2.55 -8.53
C CYS A 141 5.00 2.67 -9.73
N MET A 142 6.08 1.87 -9.79
CA MET A 142 7.06 1.94 -10.88
C MET A 142 6.62 1.21 -12.16
N TYR A 143 5.71 0.24 -12.08
CA TYR A 143 5.20 -0.49 -13.26
C TYR A 143 4.17 0.28 -14.09
N TRP A 144 3.79 1.49 -13.67
CA TRP A 144 2.86 2.39 -14.37
C TRP A 144 3.55 3.38 -15.32
N ARG A 145 4.77 3.07 -15.78
CA ARG A 145 5.49 3.86 -16.80
C ARG A 145 5.05 3.51 -18.21
#